data_AF-A0A1H1K6G7-F1
#
_entry.id   AF-A0A1H1K6G7-F1
#
_cell.length_a   1.000
_cell.length_b   1.000
_cell.length_c   1.000
_cell.angle_alpha   90.00
_cell.angle_beta   90.00
_cell.angle_gamma   90.00
#
_symmetry.space_group_name_H-M   'P 1'
#
loop_
_entity.id
_entity.type
_entity.pdbx_description
1 polymer ?
#
loop_
_entity_poly.entity_id
_entity_poly.type
_entity_poly.pdbx_seq_one_letter_code
_entity_poly.pdbx_strand_id
1 'polypeptide(L)' 'MDKANEYRECAAQCIRLARTADDLRDKALLIAMAERWCDLADRVTHSAILEDYAPKSQERPAYLN' A
#
# COMPACT_ATOMS: atom_id res chain seq x y z
N MET A 1 -0.48 8.22 10.62
CA MET A 1 -0.49 6.77 10.40
C MET A 1 0.16 6.50 9.06
N ASP A 2 0.87 5.38 8.93
CA ASP A 2 1.42 4.94 7.65
C ASP A 2 0.28 4.39 6.79
N LYS A 3 0.13 4.94 5.57
CA LYS A 3 -0.93 4.57 4.63
C LYS A 3 -0.80 3.10 4.18
N ALA A 4 0.43 2.54 4.18
CA ALA A 4 0.62 1.12 3.95
C ALA A 4 0.06 0.26 5.10
N ASN A 5 0.14 0.75 6.35
CA ASN A 5 -0.47 0.08 7.49
C ASN A 5 -1.99 0.10 7.42
N GLU A 6 -2.60 1.22 7.03
CA GLU A 6 -4.06 1.32 6.82
C GLU A 6 -4.56 0.28 5.80
N TYR A 7 -3.83 0.13 4.69
CA TYR A 7 -4.16 -0.90 3.68
C TYR A 7 -3.99 -2.32 4.21
N ARG A 8 -2.94 -2.61 4.99
CA ARG A 8 -2.76 -3.92 5.64
C ARG A 8 -3.87 -4.23 6.64
N GLU A 9 -4.36 -3.22 7.37
CA GLU A 9 -5.50 -3.37 8.27
C GLU A 9 -6.80 -3.69 7.52
N CYS A 10 -7.07 -3.00 6.40
CA CYS A 10 -8.20 -3.33 5.52
C CYS A 10 -8.12 -4.76 4.99
N ALA A 11 -6.93 -5.20 4.54
CA ALA A 11 -6.72 -6.58 4.10
C ALA A 11 -7.05 -7.60 5.21
N ALA A 12 -6.58 -7.33 6.43
CA ALA A 12 -6.84 -8.19 7.58
C ALA A 12 -8.33 -8.24 7.96
N GLN A 13 -9.07 -7.14 7.80
CA GLN A 13 -10.52 -7.10 7.99
C GLN A 13 -11.25 -7.97 6.96
N CYS A 14 -10.89 -7.88 5.68
CA CYS A 14 -11.44 -8.72 4.63
C CYS A 14 -11.22 -10.21 4.91
N ILE A 15 -10.02 -10.61 5.36
CA ILE A 15 -9.72 -12.00 5.73
C ILE A 15 -10.56 -12.46 6.93
N ARG A 16 -10.72 -11.61 7.96
CA ARG A 16 -11.57 -11.94 9.12
C ARG A 16 -13.02 -12.16 8.70
N LEU A 17 -13.55 -11.30 7.82
CA LEU A 17 -14.91 -11.43 7.31
C LEU A 17 -15.07 -12.67 6.42
N ALA A 18 -14.06 -13.01 5.61
CA ALA A 18 -14.08 -14.22 4.78
C ALA A 18 -14.16 -15.49 5.64
N ARG A 19 -13.48 -15.51 6.79
CA ARG A 19 -13.52 -16.65 7.72
C ARG A 19 -14.92 -16.89 8.29
N THR A 20 -15.73 -15.84 8.41
CA THR A 20 -17.10 -15.91 8.95
C THR A 20 -18.18 -16.01 7.87
N ALA A 21 -17.84 -15.83 6.60
CA ALA A 21 -18.80 -15.89 5.50
C ALA A 21 -19.15 -17.35 5.16
N ASP A 22 -20.44 -17.68 5.04
CA ASP A 22 -20.86 -19.03 4.67
C ASP A 22 -20.83 -19.27 3.15
N ASP A 23 -21.08 -18.21 2.37
CA ASP A 23 -21.06 -18.28 0.91
C ASP A 23 -19.61 -18.32 0.35
N LEU A 24 -19.32 -19.32 -0.50
CA LEU A 24 -18.03 -19.49 -1.16
C LEU A 24 -17.68 -18.33 -2.10
N ARG A 25 -18.68 -17.71 -2.74
CA ARG A 25 -18.50 -16.55 -3.61
C ARG A 25 -18.09 -15.32 -2.80
N ASP A 26 -18.74 -15.09 -1.66
CA ASP A 26 -18.42 -13.97 -0.80
C ASP A 26 -17.03 -14.15 -0.17
N LYS A 27 -16.69 -15.38 0.23
CA LYS A 27 -15.32 -15.75 0.63
C LYS A 27 -14.29 -15.39 -0.44
N ALA A 28 -14.53 -15.83 -1.68
CA ALA A 28 -13.61 -15.57 -2.78
C ALA A 28 -13.47 -14.07 -3.07
N LEU A 29 -14.57 -13.32 -3.03
CA LEU A 29 -14.56 -11.87 -3.21
C LEU A 29 -13.73 -11.17 -2.11
N LEU A 30 -13.94 -11.55 -0.85
CA LEU A 30 -13.23 -10.96 0.28
C LEU A 30 -11.73 -11.27 0.25
N ILE A 31 -11.34 -12.46 -0.19
CA ILE A 31 -9.92 -12.81 -0.39
C ILE A 31 -9.31 -11.94 -1.50
N ALA A 32 -9.99 -11.81 -2.64
CA ALA A 32 -9.50 -10.97 -3.74
C ALA A 32 -9.38 -9.48 -3.34
N MET A 33 -10.29 -8.98 -2.50
CA MET A 33 -10.18 -7.64 -1.93
C MET A 33 -8.98 -7.51 -1.01
N ALA A 34 -8.72 -8.51 -0.15
CA ALA A 34 -7.57 -8.51 0.74
C ALA A 34 -6.24 -8.48 -0.04
N GLU A 35 -6.13 -9.27 -1.11
CA GLU A 35 -4.97 -9.26 -2.00
C GLU A 35 -4.75 -7.88 -2.61
N ARG A 36 -5.82 -7.24 -3.11
CA ARG A 36 -5.70 -5.90 -3.70
C ARG A 36 -5.26 -4.84 -2.69
N TRP A 37 -5.67 -4.96 -1.43
CA TRP A 37 -5.19 -4.08 -0.37
C TRP A 37 -3.70 -4.29 -0.07
N CYS A 38 -3.22 -5.53 -0.08
CA CYS A 38 -1.79 -5.82 0.05
C CYS A 38 -0.98 -5.21 -1.11
N ASP A 39 -1.45 -5.36 -2.35
CA ASP A 39 -0.80 -4.73 -3.52
C ASP A 39 -0.67 -3.20 -3.36
N LEU A 40 -1.70 -2.55 -2.82
CA LEU A 40 -1.68 -1.10 -2.57
C LEU A 40 -0.70 -0.73 -1.45
N ALA A 41 -0.63 -1.53 -0.38
CA ALA A 41 0.33 -1.34 0.70
C ALA A 41 1.78 -1.41 0.19
N ASP A 42 2.06 -2.38 -0.68
CA ASP A 42 3.38 -2.59 -1.25
C ASP A 42 3.76 -1.46 -2.20
N ARG A 43 2.81 -0.97 -3.03
CA ARG A 43 3.02 0.19 -3.91
C ARG A 43 3.33 1.45 -3.14
N VAL A 44 2.61 1.73 -2.05
CA VAL A 44 2.88 2.92 -1.22
C VAL A 44 4.22 2.79 -0.51
N THR A 45 4.54 1.60 0.02
CA THR A 45 5.85 1.34 0.63
C THR A 45 6.98 1.57 -0.39
N HIS A 46 6.81 1.07 -1.61
CA HIS A 46 7.80 1.22 -2.68
C HIS A 46 7.92 2.67 -3.17
N SER A 47 6.81 3.40 -3.27
CA SER A 47 6.81 4.82 -3.62
C SER A 47 7.52 5.66 -2.56
N ALA A 48 7.26 5.40 -1.27
CA ALA A 48 7.93 6.08 -0.17
C ALA A 48 9.44 5.83 -0.18
N ILE A 49 9.87 4.60 -0.49
CA ILE A 49 11.29 4.27 -0.68
C ILE A 49 11.87 5.04 -1.87
N LEU A 50 11.20 5.06 -3.03
CA LEU A 50 11.69 5.80 -4.20
C LEU A 50 11.80 7.32 -3.96
N GLU A 51 10.89 7.91 -3.19
CA GLU A 51 10.95 9.32 -2.80
C GLU A 51 12.11 9.63 -1.85
N ASP A 52 12.38 8.75 -0.88
CA ASP A 52 13.51 8.91 0.06
C ASP A 52 14.88 8.75 -0.62
N TYR A 53 14.95 7.94 -1.69
CA TYR A 53 16.17 7.68 -2.45
C TYR A 53 16.35 8.61 -3.67
N ALA A 54 15.39 9.48 -3.98
CA ALA A 54 15.57 10.49 -5.02
C ALA A 54 16.63 11.51 -4.56
N PRO A 55 17.77 11.67 -5.27
CA PRO A 55 18.75 12.68 -4.90
C PRO A 55 18.08 14.03 -5.06
N LYS A 56 17.83 14.73 -3.93
CA LYS A 56 17.39 16.11 -3.92
C LYS A 56 18.36 16.87 -4.81
N SER A 57 17.86 17.29 -5.96
CA SER A 57 18.61 17.98 -7.00
C SER A 57 19.49 19.04 -6.35
N GLN A 58 20.79 18.78 -6.40
CA GLN A 58 21.87 19.64 -5.98
C GLN A 58 21.56 21.07 -6.37
N GLU A 59 21.41 21.94 -5.36
CA GLU A 59 21.27 23.38 -5.50
C GLU A 59 22.30 23.87 -6.53
N ARG A 60 21.85 24.44 -7.66
CA ARG A 60 22.77 25.14 -8.57
C ARG A 60 23.38 26.29 -7.77
N PRO A 61 24.70 26.32 -7.52
CA PRO A 61 25.31 27.50 -6.96
C PRO A 61 25.12 28.62 -7.99
N ALA A 62 24.47 29.70 -7.56
CA ALA A 62 24.35 30.92 -8.35
C ALA A 62 25.71 31.64 -8.38
N TYR A 63 26.65 31.09 -9.15
CA TYR A 63 27.86 31.79 -9.54
C TYR A 63 28.10 31.58 -11.03
N LEU A 64 27.41 32.36 -11.87
CA LEU A 64 28.05 33.01 -13.03
C LEU A 64 27.10 34.02 -13.69
N ASN A 65 27.69 35.19 -13.94
CA ASN A 65 27.22 36.40 -14.64
C ASN A 65 26.46 37.43 -13.81
#